data_AF-A0A0G0M9T7-F1
#
_entry.id   AF-A0A0G0M9T7-F1
#
_cell.length_a   1.000
_cell.length_b   1.000
_cell.length_c   1.000
_cell.angle_alpha   90.00
_cell.angle_beta   90.00
_cell.angle_gamma   90.00
#
_symmetry.space_group_name_H-M   'P 1'
#
loop_
_entity.id
_entity.type
_entity.pdbx_description
1 polymer ?
#
loop_
_entity_poly.entity_id
_entity_poly.type
_entity_poly.pdbx_seq_one_letter_code
_entity_poly.pdbx_strand_id
1 'polypeptide(L)' 'MTTSAKQRITLFMKPSLAKYARAQAILEDLTLTKIVEKALIAYLPAETIIKKEEF' A
#
# COMPACT_ATOMS: atom_id res chain seq x y z
N MET A 1 -10.61 24.78 -3.71
CA MET A 1 -10.94 23.50 -3.05
C MET A 1 -9.67 22.68 -2.98
N THR A 2 -9.23 22.27 -1.79
CA THR A 2 -7.94 21.60 -1.59
C THR A 2 -7.98 20.17 -2.16
N THR A 3 -7.27 19.95 -3.26
CA THR A 3 -7.19 18.72 -4.08
C THR A 3 -6.36 17.58 -3.46
N SER A 4 -6.36 17.44 -2.13
CA SER A 4 -5.60 16.38 -1.44
C SER A 4 -6.54 15.42 -0.72
N ALA A 5 -7.09 14.45 -1.46
CA ALA A 5 -7.91 13.35 -0.92
C ALA A 5 -7.07 12.24 -0.26
N LYS A 6 -5.83 12.53 0.17
CA LYS A 6 -4.97 11.54 0.83
C LYS A 6 -5.47 11.29 2.25
N GLN A 7 -5.91 10.07 2.52
CA GLN A 7 -6.33 9.63 3.84
C GLN A 7 -5.18 8.93 4.57
N ARG A 8 -4.94 9.29 5.83
CA ARG A 8 -3.99 8.58 6.68
C ARG A 8 -4.64 7.30 7.20
N ILE A 9 -3.96 6.18 7.04
CA ILE A 9 -4.39 4.87 7.51
C ILE A 9 -3.30 4.27 8.41
N THR A 10 -3.72 3.54 9.45
CA THR A 10 -2.82 2.82 10.35
C THR A 10 -2.81 1.35 9.95
N LEU A 11 -1.64 0.82 9.61
CA LEU A 11 -1.45 -0.58 9.26
C LEU A 11 -0.63 -1.28 10.34
N PHE A 12 -1.17 -2.40 10.86
CA PHE A 12 -0.45 -3.26 11.78
C PHE A 12 0.25 -4.38 11.00
N MET A 13 1.56 -4.52 11.19
CA MET A 13 2.36 -5.55 10.53
C MET A 13 3.46 -6.07 11.45
N LYS A 14 4.00 -7.24 11.11
CA LYS A 14 5.11 -7.84 11.86
C LYS A 14 6.32 -6.88 11.87
N PRO A 15 6.94 -6.60 13.02
CA PRO A 15 8.07 -5.68 13.11
C PRO A 15 9.26 -6.08 12.23
N SER A 16 9.47 -7.39 12.04
CA SER A 16 10.52 -7.91 11.15
C SER A 16 10.31 -7.45 9.70
N LEU A 17 9.09 -7.54 9.18
CA LEU A 17 8.74 -7.08 7.83
C LEU A 17 8.95 -5.58 7.67
N ALA A 18 8.56 -4.79 8.67
CA ALA A 18 8.77 -3.34 8.64
C ALA A 18 10.26 -2.96 8.58
N LYS A 19 11.13 -3.70 9.26
CA LYS A 19 12.60 -3.50 9.19
C LYS A 19 13.14 -3.79 7.80
N TYR A 20 12.76 -4.93 7.21
CA TYR A 20 13.20 -5.29 5.85
C TYR A 20 12.69 -4.28 4.81
N ALA A 21 11.42 -3.89 4.88
CA ALA A 21 10.84 -2.91 3.96
C ALA A 21 11.52 -1.54 4.07
N ARG A 22 11.95 -1.13 5.27
CA ARG A 22 12.74 0.10 5.44
C ARG A 22 14.12 0.00 4.81
N ALA A 23 14.81 -1.13 4.97
CA ALA A 23 16.10 -1.34 4.33
C ALA A 23 15.97 -1.29 2.80
N GLN A 24 14.95 -1.94 2.25
CA GLN A 24 14.64 -1.87 0.82
C GLN A 24 14.33 -0.44 0.35
N ALA A 25 13.58 0.32 1.15
CA ALA A 25 13.27 1.72 0.84
C ALA A 25 14.53 2.57 0.70
N ILE A 26 15.53 2.36 1.56
CA ILE A 26 16.81 3.06 1.51
C ILE A 26 17.59 2.67 0.24
N LEU A 27 17.64 1.38 -0.11
CA LEU A 27 18.35 0.90 -1.30
C LEU A 27 17.75 1.44 -2.61
N GLU A 28 16.44 1.68 -2.65
CA GLU A 28 15.73 2.19 -3.83
C GLU A 28 15.56 3.73 -3.83
N ASP A 29 16.13 4.45 -2.85
CA ASP A 29 15.87 5.89 -2.62
C ASP A 29 14.37 6.24 -2.57
N LEU A 30 13.57 5.32 -2.00
CA LEU A 30 12.13 5.47 -1.80
C LEU A 30 11.80 5.67 -0.31
N THR A 31 10.60 6.15 -0.04
CA THR A 31 10.05 6.13 1.32
C THR A 31 9.33 4.82 1.58
N LEU A 32 9.26 4.42 2.85
CA LEU A 32 8.48 3.25 3.26
C LEU A 32 7.01 3.34 2.77
N THR A 33 6.44 4.55 2.79
CA THR A 33 5.09 4.80 2.27
C THR A 33 4.96 4.46 0.78
N LYS A 34 5.92 4.88 -0.05
CA LYS A 34 5.91 4.57 -1.49
C LYS A 34 6.03 3.07 -1.76
N ILE A 35 6.82 2.36 -0.96
CA ILE A 35 6.90 0.89 -1.06
C ILE A 35 5.54 0.24 -0.76
N VAL A 36 4.88 0.68 0.32
CA VAL A 36 3.56 0.16 0.68
C VAL A 36 2.53 0.49 -0.39
N GLU A 37 2.53 1.71 -0.93
CA GLU A 37 1.63 2.09 -2.04
C GLU A 37 1.83 1.19 -3.27
N LYS A 38 3.09 0.95 -3.69
CA LYS A 38 3.38 0.03 -4.79
C LYS A 38 2.92 -1.40 -4.51
N ALA A 39 3.14 -1.89 -3.29
CA ALA A 39 2.71 -3.23 -2.89
C ALA A 39 1.18 -3.36 -2.91
N LEU A 40 0.45 -2.34 -2.45
CA LEU A 40 -1.01 -2.30 -2.51
C LEU A 40 -1.51 -2.29 -3.95
N ILE A 41 -0.91 -1.47 -4.83
CA ILE A 41 -1.26 -1.43 -6.26
C ILE A 41 -1.00 -2.78 -6.92
N ALA A 42 0.15 -3.41 -6.64
CA ALA A 42 0.49 -4.72 -7.17
C ALA A 42 -0.42 -5.84 -6.64
N TYR A 43 -1.01 -5.66 -5.46
CA TYR A 43 -1.97 -6.59 -4.88
C TYR A 43 -3.38 -6.41 -5.47
N LEU A 44 -3.69 -5.27 -6.08
CA LEU A 44 -4.99 -5.07 -6.71
C LEU A 44 -5.15 -6.04 -7.90
N PRO A 45 -6.33 -6.64 -8.07
CA PRO A 45 -6.60 -7.49 -9.23
C PRO A 45 -6.57 -6.65 -10.51
N ALA A 46 -6.04 -7.23 -11.59
CA ALA A 46 -5.97 -6.56 -12.90
C ALA A 46 -7.37 -6.16 -13.42
N GLU A 47 -8.39 -6.96 -13.08
CA GLU A 47 -9.80 -6.64 -13.32
C GLU A 47 -10.55 -6.67 -11.99
N THR A 48 -11.16 -5.54 -11.63
CA THR A 48 -12.02 -5.47 -10.45
C THR A 48 -13.39 -6.06 -10.79
N ILE A 49 -13.55 -7.37 -10.63
CA ILE A 49 -14.85 -8.04 -10.79
C ILE A 49 -15.71 -7.74 -9.55
N ILE A 50 -16.50 -6.68 -9.61
CA ILE A 50 -17.54 -6.40 -8.60
C ILE A 50 -18.68 -7.38 -8.86
N LYS A 51 -18.65 -8.54 -8.20
CA LYS A 51 -19.81 -9.44 -8.20
C LYS A 51 -20.89 -8.81 -7.33
N LYS A 52 -22.05 -8.52 -7.95
CA LYS A 52 -23.24 -8.15 -7.19
C LYS A 52 -23.61 -9.38 -6.34
N GLU A 53 -23.70 -9.23 -5.02
CA GLU A 53 -24.25 -10.30 -4.18
C GLU A 53 -25.68 -10.57 -4.66
N GLU A 54 -25.92 -11.80 -5.10
CA GLU A 54 -27.27 -12.33 -5.29
C GLU A 54 -27.83 -12.64 -3.89
N PHE A 55 -28.55 -11.67 -3.34
CA PHE A 55 -29.51 -11.90 -2.25
C PHE A 55 -30.91 -12.02 -2.83
#